data_AF-A0A2T2UQQ2-F1
#
_entry.id   AF-A0A2T2UQQ2-F1
#
_cell.length_a   1.000
_cell.length_b   1.000
_cell.length_c   1.000
_cell.angle_alpha   90.00
_cell.angle_beta   90.00
_cell.angle_gamma   90.00
#
_symmetry.space_group_name_H-M   'P 1'
#
loop_
_entity.id
_entity.type
_entity.pdbx_description
1 polymer ?
#
loop_
_entity_poly.entity_id
_entity_poly.type
_entity_poly.pdbx_seq_one_letter_code
_entity_poly.pdbx_strand_id
1 'polypeptide(L)'
;MGGSENTDLPRPFYDQWSRRKCPAARALWEWHGALASCARSMDGAENHASVFEEDRARAEAGDPLQLISDAVCRDAYAACATHGLDRSLLAVQVQAAHEYVGTVRFETESALKAFVGRWAVPHARLLTRLADVTLSALLDYVDELARGFFYLARLVRLPADLEADRLFLSQEALRRKEVSIEQLRAGSPDEAVRALLWKESVRIRDALAQGRPLIGHLSLRHRFALKRFWIGALVLLDELDRHEYDLWRRPLDLSLVRRAQVYLQTFLGRAASR
;
A
#
# COMPACT_ATOMS: atom_id res chain seq x y z
N MET A 1 -24.25 8.96 16.85
CA MET A 1 -22.79 9.18 17.05
C MET A 1 -22.08 8.27 16.06
N GLY A 2 -21.70 8.68 14.85
CA GLY A 2 -21.33 9.98 14.34
C GLY A 2 -19.97 9.83 13.67
N GLY A 3 -19.95 9.31 12.43
CA GLY A 3 -18.81 9.35 11.52
C GLY A 3 -17.75 8.24 11.71
N SER A 4 -17.99 7.06 11.13
CA SER A 4 -16.88 6.21 10.66
C SER A 4 -16.26 6.88 9.42
N GLU A 5 -15.48 7.94 9.63
CA GLU A 5 -14.70 8.54 8.56
C GLU A 5 -13.61 7.56 8.13
N ASN A 6 -13.85 7.01 6.95
CA ASN A 6 -12.98 6.18 6.13
C ASN A 6 -11.49 6.47 6.39
N THR A 7 -10.81 5.58 7.12
CA THR A 7 -9.38 5.65 7.42
C THR A 7 -8.55 5.32 6.16
N ASP A 8 -8.77 6.08 5.10
CA ASP A 8 -8.12 5.86 3.82
C ASP A 8 -6.69 6.39 3.94
N LEU A 9 -5.75 5.47 4.04
CA LEU A 9 -4.32 5.76 4.11
C LEU A 9 -3.96 6.70 2.97
N PRO A 10 -3.08 7.70 3.19
CA PRO A 10 -2.77 8.67 2.17
C PRO A 10 -2.14 7.97 0.96
N ARG A 11 -2.82 8.04 -0.19
CA ARG A 11 -2.41 7.44 -1.46
C ARG A 11 -1.15 8.13 -2.00
N PRO A 12 0.03 7.50 -1.94
CA PRO A 12 1.25 8.14 -2.40
C PRO A 12 1.17 8.45 -3.89
N PHE A 13 1.57 9.66 -4.28
CA PHE A 13 1.52 10.10 -5.68
C PHE A 13 0.10 10.00 -6.27
N TYR A 14 -0.91 10.44 -5.54
CA TYR A 14 -2.25 10.64 -6.11
C TYR A 14 -2.34 11.98 -6.85
N ASP A 15 -1.99 13.09 -6.18
CA ASP A 15 -2.08 14.46 -6.75
C ASP A 15 -0.72 15.12 -7.05
N GLN A 16 0.40 14.46 -6.73
CA GLN A 16 1.73 15.08 -6.81
C GLN A 16 2.32 15.07 -8.23
N TRP A 17 1.50 15.38 -9.24
CA TRP A 17 1.81 15.28 -10.66
C TRP A 17 1.67 16.62 -11.38
N SER A 18 2.18 16.71 -12.61
CA SER A 18 1.84 17.83 -13.50
C SER A 18 0.36 17.74 -13.91
N ARG A 19 -0.24 18.86 -14.35
CA ARG A 19 -1.61 18.86 -14.91
C ARG A 19 -1.82 17.80 -15.99
N ARG A 20 -0.79 17.52 -16.80
CA ARG A 20 -0.82 16.50 -17.86
C ARG A 20 -0.83 15.06 -17.33
N LYS A 21 -0.14 14.76 -16.23
CA LYS A 21 0.02 13.39 -15.71
C LYS A 21 -0.91 13.07 -14.52
N CYS A 22 -1.51 14.09 -13.90
CA CYS A 22 -2.41 13.92 -12.76
C CYS A 22 -3.65 13.05 -13.08
N PRO A 23 -4.34 13.22 -14.22
CA PRO A 23 -5.49 12.37 -14.55
C PRO A 23 -5.09 10.89 -14.65
N ALA A 24 -3.95 10.60 -15.29
CA ALA A 24 -3.43 9.24 -15.39
C ALA A 24 -3.14 8.62 -14.02
N ALA A 25 -2.47 9.35 -13.12
CA ALA A 25 -2.20 8.85 -11.79
C ALA A 25 -3.48 8.57 -10.97
N ARG A 26 -4.49 9.43 -11.09
CA ARG A 26 -5.78 9.23 -10.43
C ARG A 26 -6.50 8.01 -10.97
N ALA A 27 -6.55 7.84 -12.29
CA ALA A 27 -7.14 6.67 -12.94
C ALA A 27 -6.49 5.35 -12.46
N LEU A 28 -5.15 5.33 -12.32
CA LEU A 28 -4.43 4.17 -11.79
C LEU A 28 -4.79 3.86 -10.32
N TRP A 29 -4.98 4.89 -9.50
CA TRP A 29 -5.41 4.73 -8.10
C TRP A 29 -6.88 4.34 -7.97
N GLU A 30 -7.73 4.87 -8.83
CA GLU A 30 -9.15 4.51 -8.92
C GLU A 30 -9.31 3.06 -9.36
N TRP A 31 -8.54 2.60 -10.34
CA TRP A 31 -8.43 1.18 -10.70
C TRP A 31 -8.08 0.30 -9.49
N HIS A 32 -6.97 0.61 -8.82
CA HIS A 32 -6.49 -0.18 -7.68
C HIS A 32 -7.51 -0.20 -6.52
N GLY A 33 -8.10 0.96 -6.22
CA GLY A 33 -9.12 1.10 -5.17
C GLY A 33 -10.45 0.42 -5.52
N ALA A 34 -10.85 0.44 -6.79
CA ALA A 34 -12.07 -0.23 -7.26
C ALA A 34 -11.93 -1.74 -7.16
N LEU A 35 -10.79 -2.31 -7.56
CA LEU A 35 -10.51 -3.74 -7.38
C LEU A 35 -10.54 -4.14 -5.90
N ALA A 36 -9.88 -3.37 -5.03
CA ALA A 36 -9.88 -3.62 -3.58
C ALA A 36 -11.29 -3.57 -2.98
N SER A 37 -12.12 -2.63 -3.44
CA SER A 37 -13.49 -2.45 -2.94
C SER A 37 -14.43 -3.53 -3.47
N CYS A 38 -14.30 -3.89 -4.74
CA CYS A 38 -15.04 -4.99 -5.36
C CYS A 38 -14.76 -6.32 -4.63
N ALA A 39 -13.48 -6.66 -4.44
CA ALA A 39 -13.11 -7.88 -3.73
C ALA A 39 -13.71 -7.97 -2.32
N ARG A 40 -13.82 -6.84 -1.59
CA ARG A 40 -14.51 -6.76 -0.29
C ARG A 40 -16.02 -6.97 -0.37
N SER A 41 -16.65 -6.54 -1.46
CA SER A 41 -18.10 -6.68 -1.64
C SER A 41 -18.53 -8.07 -2.09
N MET A 42 -17.58 -8.90 -2.53
CA MET A 42 -17.81 -10.26 -3.04
C MET A 42 -17.69 -11.33 -1.95
N ASP A 43 -17.58 -10.96 -0.68
CA ASP A 43 -17.49 -11.90 0.43
C ASP A 43 -18.71 -12.84 0.43
N GLY A 44 -18.45 -14.15 0.26
CA GLY A 44 -19.48 -15.19 0.18
C GLY A 44 -20.05 -15.47 -1.21
N ALA A 45 -19.56 -14.80 -2.27
CA ALA A 45 -19.96 -15.11 -3.64
C ALA A 45 -19.39 -16.45 -4.12
N GLU A 46 -20.22 -17.34 -4.65
CA GLU A 46 -19.73 -18.56 -5.29
C GLU A 46 -19.04 -18.23 -6.63
N ASN A 47 -18.04 -19.03 -7.01
CA ASN A 47 -17.34 -18.94 -8.30
C ASN A 47 -16.65 -17.59 -8.60
N HIS A 48 -16.32 -16.78 -7.59
CA HIS A 48 -15.58 -15.53 -7.81
C HIS A 48 -14.25 -15.74 -8.55
N ALA A 49 -13.57 -16.88 -8.32
CA ALA A 49 -12.29 -17.20 -8.94
C ALA A 49 -12.32 -17.19 -10.48
N SER A 50 -13.37 -17.73 -11.10
CA SER A 50 -13.48 -17.73 -12.57
C SER A 50 -13.71 -16.33 -13.11
N VAL A 51 -14.49 -15.49 -12.40
CA VAL A 51 -14.73 -14.10 -12.78
C VAL A 51 -13.42 -13.29 -12.78
N PHE A 52 -12.57 -13.46 -11.75
CA PHE A 52 -11.27 -12.79 -11.70
C PHE A 52 -10.32 -13.25 -12.81
N GLU A 53 -10.31 -14.55 -13.15
CA GLU A 53 -9.48 -15.07 -14.24
C GLU A 53 -9.95 -14.57 -15.63
N GLU A 54 -11.26 -14.54 -15.86
CA GLU A 54 -11.83 -13.95 -17.08
C GLU A 54 -11.50 -12.45 -17.18
N ASP A 55 -11.70 -11.68 -16.10
CA ASP A 55 -11.38 -10.26 -16.09
C ASP A 55 -9.88 -9.98 -16.17
N ARG A 56 -9.02 -10.89 -15.70
CA ARG A 56 -7.57 -10.80 -15.94
C ARG A 56 -7.28 -10.84 -17.45
N ALA A 57 -7.86 -11.79 -18.17
CA ALA A 57 -7.69 -11.91 -19.62
C ALA A 57 -8.26 -10.68 -20.36
N ARG A 58 -9.42 -10.16 -19.92
CA ARG A 58 -10.02 -8.94 -20.46
C ARG A 58 -9.14 -7.71 -20.22
N ALA A 59 -8.54 -7.57 -19.04
CA ALA A 59 -7.57 -6.50 -18.75
C ALA A 59 -6.35 -6.57 -19.67
N GLU A 60 -5.84 -7.78 -19.97
CA GLU A 60 -4.73 -7.96 -20.91
C GLU A 60 -5.12 -7.57 -22.33
N ALA A 61 -6.33 -7.89 -22.78
CA ALA A 61 -6.88 -7.52 -24.08
C ALA A 61 -7.24 -6.02 -24.17
N GLY A 62 -7.54 -5.37 -23.05
CA GLY A 62 -8.03 -3.99 -23.00
C GLY A 62 -9.55 -3.89 -23.10
N ASP A 63 -10.24 -4.98 -22.82
CA ASP A 63 -11.69 -5.02 -22.76
C ASP A 63 -12.17 -4.48 -21.40
N PRO A 64 -13.41 -3.95 -21.32
CA PRO A 64 -14.02 -3.61 -20.04
C PRO A 64 -13.96 -4.79 -19.05
N LEU A 65 -14.18 -4.56 -17.76
CA LEU A 65 -14.17 -5.63 -16.74
C LEU A 65 -15.59 -5.87 -16.25
N GLN A 66 -15.91 -7.07 -15.77
CA GLN A 66 -17.18 -7.37 -15.11
C GLN A 66 -17.17 -6.85 -13.66
N LEU A 67 -16.01 -6.88 -13.01
CA LEU A 67 -15.81 -6.59 -11.59
C LEU A 67 -15.90 -5.11 -11.23
N ILE A 68 -15.54 -4.20 -12.15
CA ILE A 68 -15.48 -2.76 -11.89
C ILE A 68 -16.08 -1.98 -13.05
N SER A 69 -16.52 -0.75 -12.79
CA SER A 69 -17.22 0.06 -13.80
C SER A 69 -16.39 0.33 -15.06
N ASP A 70 -17.08 0.37 -16.21
CA ASP A 70 -16.49 0.74 -17.51
C ASP A 70 -15.71 2.06 -17.48
N ALA A 71 -16.15 3.03 -16.67
CA ALA A 71 -15.46 4.31 -16.55
C ALA A 71 -14.05 4.16 -15.98
N VAL A 72 -13.90 3.40 -14.89
CA VAL A 72 -12.61 3.10 -14.27
C VAL A 72 -11.70 2.33 -15.24
N CYS A 73 -12.25 1.34 -15.96
CA CYS A 73 -11.49 0.58 -16.96
C CYS A 73 -10.98 1.48 -18.09
N ARG A 74 -11.89 2.24 -18.71
CA ARG A 74 -11.57 3.15 -19.81
C ARG A 74 -10.49 4.14 -19.41
N ASP A 75 -10.61 4.77 -18.25
CA ASP A 75 -9.69 5.83 -17.83
C ASP A 75 -8.30 5.25 -17.49
N ALA A 76 -8.23 4.06 -16.88
CA ALA A 76 -6.96 3.37 -16.61
C ALA A 76 -6.27 2.89 -17.90
N TYR A 77 -7.03 2.33 -18.86
CA TYR A 77 -6.48 1.92 -20.14
C TYR A 77 -6.02 3.10 -20.98
N ALA A 78 -6.78 4.21 -20.97
CA ALA A 78 -6.38 5.44 -21.62
C ALA A 78 -5.09 6.01 -21.02
N ALA A 79 -4.91 5.91 -19.70
CA ALA A 79 -3.66 6.27 -19.03
C ALA A 79 -2.48 5.40 -19.52
N CYS A 80 -2.67 4.08 -19.61
CA CYS A 80 -1.66 3.18 -20.17
C CYS A 80 -1.30 3.51 -21.62
N ALA A 81 -2.30 3.68 -22.49
CA ALA A 81 -2.09 3.97 -23.90
C ALA A 81 -1.39 5.33 -24.12
N THR A 82 -1.86 6.38 -23.42
CA THR A 82 -1.34 7.75 -23.56
C THR A 82 0.10 7.89 -23.08
N HIS A 83 0.48 7.12 -22.06
CA HIS A 83 1.80 7.23 -21.42
C HIS A 83 2.71 6.03 -21.67
N GLY A 84 2.32 5.10 -22.54
CA GLY A 84 3.10 3.89 -22.85
C GLY A 84 3.36 3.02 -21.61
N LEU A 85 2.38 2.93 -20.70
CA LEU A 85 2.48 2.09 -19.51
C LEU A 85 2.10 0.64 -19.85
N ASP A 86 2.78 -0.32 -19.22
CA ASP A 86 2.52 -1.74 -19.42
C ASP A 86 1.18 -2.14 -18.81
N ARG A 87 0.18 -2.39 -19.67
CA ARG A 87 -1.18 -2.78 -19.27
C ARG A 87 -1.22 -4.14 -18.58
N SER A 88 -0.24 -5.04 -18.80
CA SER A 88 -0.21 -6.33 -18.11
C SER A 88 -0.12 -6.15 -16.58
N LEU A 89 0.46 -5.04 -16.11
CA LEU A 89 0.51 -4.69 -14.69
C LEU A 89 -0.88 -4.38 -14.10
N LEU A 90 -1.86 -3.97 -14.91
CA LEU A 90 -3.25 -3.85 -14.50
C LEU A 90 -3.89 -5.24 -14.33
N ALA A 91 -3.66 -6.15 -15.29
CA ALA A 91 -4.16 -7.51 -15.24
C ALA A 91 -3.61 -8.31 -14.05
N VAL A 92 -2.32 -8.16 -13.73
CA VAL A 92 -1.71 -8.78 -12.54
C VAL A 92 -2.41 -8.33 -11.25
N GLN A 93 -2.85 -7.06 -11.18
CA GLN A 93 -3.63 -6.58 -10.04
C GLN A 93 -5.02 -7.19 -9.98
N VAL A 94 -5.69 -7.43 -11.11
CA VAL A 94 -6.98 -8.15 -11.14
C VAL A 94 -6.81 -9.53 -10.52
N GLN A 95 -5.79 -10.29 -10.94
CA GLN A 95 -5.55 -11.61 -10.38
C GLN A 95 -5.26 -11.57 -8.88
N ALA A 96 -4.49 -10.58 -8.40
CA ALA A 96 -4.21 -10.45 -6.99
C ALA A 96 -5.41 -9.96 -6.16
N ALA A 97 -6.35 -9.23 -6.75
CA ALA A 97 -7.58 -8.81 -6.08
C ALA A 97 -8.45 -10.00 -5.64
N HIS A 98 -8.37 -11.13 -6.34
CA HIS A 98 -9.03 -12.36 -5.93
C HIS A 98 -8.67 -12.79 -4.50
N GLU A 99 -7.40 -12.62 -4.11
CA GLU A 99 -6.91 -12.98 -2.77
C GLU A 99 -7.41 -12.03 -1.66
N TYR A 100 -8.19 -10.99 -2.00
CA TYR A 100 -8.86 -10.08 -1.05
C TYR A 100 -10.31 -10.47 -0.73
N VAL A 101 -10.86 -11.49 -1.40
CA VAL A 101 -12.24 -11.95 -1.17
C VAL A 101 -12.30 -12.79 0.10
N GLY A 102 -13.21 -12.44 1.01
CA GLY A 102 -13.43 -13.13 2.27
C GLY A 102 -12.22 -13.09 3.21
N THR A 103 -11.92 -14.25 3.80
CA THR A 103 -10.84 -14.43 4.76
C THR A 103 -9.48 -14.36 4.08
N VAL A 104 -8.63 -13.42 4.52
CA VAL A 104 -7.27 -13.25 3.98
C VAL A 104 -6.24 -13.83 4.96
N ARG A 105 -5.54 -14.90 4.57
CA ARG A 105 -4.47 -15.53 5.36
C ARG A 105 -3.32 -15.98 4.46
N PHE A 106 -2.10 -15.86 4.97
CA PHE A 106 -0.90 -16.32 4.29
C PHE A 106 -0.14 -17.28 5.19
N GLU A 107 0.10 -18.50 4.72
CA GLU A 107 0.76 -19.52 5.53
C GLU A 107 2.21 -19.14 5.85
N THR A 108 2.95 -18.68 4.83
CA THR A 108 4.37 -18.37 4.92
C THR A 108 4.64 -16.90 4.60
N GLU A 109 5.83 -16.42 4.96
CA GLU A 109 6.25 -15.08 4.52
C GLU A 109 6.47 -15.00 3.01
N SER A 110 6.87 -16.09 2.38
CA SER A 110 7.02 -16.13 0.92
C SER A 110 5.68 -15.96 0.21
N ALA A 111 4.58 -16.55 0.73
CA ALA A 111 3.24 -16.39 0.18
C ALA A 111 2.76 -14.94 0.29
N LEU A 112 2.90 -14.33 1.48
CA LEU A 112 2.58 -12.91 1.69
C LEU A 112 3.41 -12.02 0.76
N LYS A 113 4.72 -12.21 0.69
CA LYS A 113 5.62 -11.45 -0.20
C LYS A 113 5.23 -11.60 -1.67
N ALA A 114 4.85 -12.80 -2.11
CA ALA A 114 4.44 -13.06 -3.48
C ALA A 114 3.13 -12.32 -3.82
N PHE A 115 2.16 -12.34 -2.90
CA PHE A 115 0.92 -11.57 -3.03
C PHE A 115 1.19 -10.06 -3.13
N VAL A 116 1.99 -9.49 -2.22
CA VAL A 116 2.34 -8.06 -2.28
C VAL A 116 3.07 -7.72 -3.58
N GLY A 117 3.87 -8.65 -4.10
CA GLY A 117 4.53 -8.55 -5.40
C GLY A 117 3.59 -8.54 -6.61
N ARG A 118 2.39 -9.10 -6.50
CA ARG A 118 1.33 -9.02 -7.53
C ARG A 118 0.33 -7.90 -7.28
N TRP A 119 0.22 -7.42 -6.04
CA TRP A 119 -0.76 -6.41 -5.67
C TRP A 119 -0.21 -4.98 -5.70
N ALA A 120 0.75 -4.67 -4.82
CA ALA A 120 1.24 -3.31 -4.63
C ALA A 120 2.36 -2.93 -5.62
N VAL A 121 3.22 -3.89 -5.97
CA VAL A 121 4.37 -3.66 -6.84
C VAL A 121 3.97 -3.25 -8.27
N PRO A 122 3.01 -3.90 -8.96
CA PRO A 122 2.62 -3.50 -10.30
C PRO A 122 2.06 -2.07 -10.34
N HIS A 123 1.29 -1.68 -9.32
CA HIS A 123 0.81 -0.31 -9.17
C HIS A 123 1.97 0.69 -9.03
N ALA A 124 2.94 0.41 -8.16
CA ALA A 124 4.11 1.26 -7.98
C ALA A 124 4.95 1.37 -9.26
N ARG A 125 5.09 0.29 -10.02
CA ARG A 125 5.78 0.28 -11.32
C ARG A 125 5.06 1.14 -12.36
N LEU A 126 3.72 1.10 -12.42
CA LEU A 126 2.92 1.98 -13.30
C LEU A 126 3.16 3.46 -12.96
N LEU A 127 3.10 3.83 -11.68
CA LEU A 127 3.40 5.20 -11.25
C LEU A 127 4.86 5.58 -11.53
N THR A 128 5.81 4.68 -11.33
CA THR A 128 7.24 4.91 -11.60
C THR A 128 7.49 5.18 -13.08
N ARG A 129 6.86 4.40 -13.97
CA ARG A 129 6.92 4.64 -15.42
C ARG A 129 6.25 5.95 -15.81
N LEU A 130 5.10 6.27 -15.19
CA LEU A 130 4.46 7.58 -15.35
C LEU A 130 5.37 8.73 -14.88
N ALA A 131 6.28 8.50 -13.93
CA ALA A 131 7.30 9.45 -13.49
C ALA A 131 8.55 9.50 -14.38
N ASP A 132 8.54 8.82 -15.54
CA ASP A 132 9.65 8.69 -16.51
C ASP A 132 10.90 7.98 -15.94
N VAL A 133 10.72 7.14 -14.91
CA VAL A 133 11.81 6.32 -14.35
C VAL A 133 11.82 4.97 -15.06
N THR A 134 12.85 4.72 -15.86
CA THR A 134 12.93 3.52 -16.74
C THR A 134 14.12 2.61 -16.46
N LEU A 135 15.09 3.06 -15.67
CA LEU A 135 16.29 2.29 -15.34
C LEU A 135 15.93 1.04 -14.52
N SER A 136 16.28 -0.14 -15.03
CA SER A 136 15.96 -1.44 -14.41
C SER A 136 16.48 -1.54 -12.98
N ALA A 137 17.71 -1.08 -12.71
CA ALA A 137 18.30 -1.08 -11.38
C ALA A 137 17.51 -0.26 -10.34
N LEU A 138 16.70 0.71 -10.79
CA LEU A 138 15.82 1.47 -9.89
C LEU A 138 14.50 0.74 -9.61
N LEU A 139 14.09 -0.18 -10.48
CA LEU A 139 12.83 -0.90 -10.30
C LEU A 139 12.87 -1.83 -9.09
N ASP A 140 14.02 -2.43 -8.79
CA ASP A 140 14.18 -3.25 -7.58
C ASP A 140 13.97 -2.42 -6.30
N TYR A 141 14.49 -1.18 -6.28
CA TYR A 141 14.24 -0.26 -5.17
C TYR A 141 12.77 0.18 -5.09
N VAL A 142 12.09 0.31 -6.22
CA VAL A 142 10.65 0.64 -6.26
C VAL A 142 9.84 -0.51 -5.68
N ASP A 143 10.18 -1.75 -6.03
CA ASP A 143 9.48 -2.93 -5.55
C ASP A 143 9.60 -3.07 -4.03
N GLU A 144 10.80 -2.91 -3.47
CA GLU A 144 11.00 -2.98 -2.02
C GLU A 144 10.33 -1.81 -1.29
N LEU A 145 10.39 -0.60 -1.85
CA LEU A 145 9.69 0.55 -1.30
C LEU A 145 8.17 0.34 -1.30
N ALA A 146 7.61 -0.20 -2.38
CA ALA A 146 6.19 -0.50 -2.50
C ALA A 146 5.74 -1.54 -1.46
N ARG A 147 6.56 -2.58 -1.24
CA ARG A 147 6.33 -3.56 -0.17
C ARG A 147 6.36 -2.91 1.21
N GLY A 148 7.37 -2.07 1.48
CA GLY A 148 7.48 -1.36 2.75
C GLY A 148 6.24 -0.51 3.06
N PHE A 149 5.77 0.28 2.09
CA PHE A 149 4.54 1.05 2.25
C PHE A 149 3.30 0.17 2.41
N PHE A 150 3.21 -0.94 1.67
CA PHE A 150 2.11 -1.89 1.82
C PHE A 150 2.07 -2.49 3.24
N TYR A 151 3.20 -2.98 3.73
CA TYR A 151 3.26 -3.58 5.07
C TYR A 151 2.97 -2.57 6.17
N LEU A 152 3.51 -1.35 6.07
CA LEU A 152 3.16 -0.28 7.01
C LEU A 152 1.67 0.03 7.00
N ALA A 153 1.09 0.14 5.80
CA ALA A 153 -0.33 0.37 5.61
C ALA A 153 -1.19 -0.70 6.29
N ARG A 154 -0.81 -1.97 6.15
CA ARG A 154 -1.50 -3.09 6.79
C ARG A 154 -1.28 -3.15 8.30
N LEU A 155 -0.06 -2.84 8.76
CA LEU A 155 0.27 -2.81 10.18
C LEU A 155 -0.53 -1.75 10.93
N VAL A 156 -0.60 -0.52 10.40
CA VAL A 156 -1.42 0.57 10.96
C VAL A 156 -2.90 0.19 11.02
N ARG A 157 -3.38 -0.58 10.04
CA ARG A 157 -4.77 -1.03 9.94
C ARG A 157 -5.03 -2.38 10.58
N LEU A 158 -4.05 -2.98 11.28
CA LEU A 158 -4.16 -4.34 11.78
C LEU A 158 -5.44 -4.59 12.60
N PRO A 159 -5.87 -3.71 13.53
CA PRO A 159 -7.14 -3.91 14.23
C PRO A 159 -8.36 -3.98 13.30
N ALA A 160 -8.49 -3.03 12.37
CA ALA A 160 -9.60 -2.99 11.42
C ALA A 160 -9.56 -4.14 10.40
N ASP A 161 -8.36 -4.55 9.98
CA ASP A 161 -8.20 -5.71 9.10
C ASP A 161 -8.60 -7.00 9.83
N LEU A 162 -8.27 -7.15 11.13
CA LEU A 162 -8.69 -8.29 11.96
C LEU A 162 -10.20 -8.37 12.16
N GLU A 163 -10.88 -7.23 12.33
CA GLU A 163 -12.34 -7.14 12.40
C GLU A 163 -13.00 -7.63 11.09
N ALA A 164 -12.36 -7.38 9.96
CA ALA A 164 -12.79 -7.84 8.63
C ALA A 164 -12.33 -9.26 8.29
N ASP A 165 -11.80 -10.00 9.28
CA ASP A 165 -11.20 -11.33 9.12
C ASP A 165 -10.02 -11.40 8.14
N ARG A 166 -9.15 -10.40 8.17
CA ARG A 166 -7.97 -10.26 7.29
C ARG A 166 -6.70 -10.12 8.11
N LEU A 167 -5.67 -10.86 7.73
CA LEU A 167 -4.39 -10.81 8.41
C LEU A 167 -3.26 -10.81 7.38
N PHE A 168 -2.59 -9.66 7.27
CA PHE A 168 -1.41 -9.47 6.42
C PHE A 168 -0.10 -9.69 7.21
N LEU A 169 -0.14 -10.65 8.13
CA LEU A 169 1.00 -11.24 8.80
C LEU A 169 0.97 -12.74 8.48
N SER A 170 2.13 -13.37 8.29
CA SER A 170 2.14 -14.80 7.99
C SER A 170 1.82 -15.64 9.23
N GLN A 171 1.12 -16.75 9.04
CA GLN A 171 0.85 -17.71 10.12
C GLN A 171 2.15 -18.27 10.69
N GLU A 172 3.18 -18.44 9.85
CA GLU A 172 4.54 -18.77 10.26
C GLU A 172 5.16 -17.73 11.23
N ALA A 173 4.93 -16.42 11.02
CA ALA A 173 5.40 -15.38 11.94
C ALA A 173 4.68 -15.44 13.29
N LEU A 174 3.36 -15.65 13.27
CA LEU A 174 2.55 -15.84 14.46
C LEU A 174 3.05 -17.04 15.29
N ARG A 175 3.21 -18.21 14.66
CA ARG A 175 3.71 -19.42 15.34
C ARG A 175 5.10 -19.26 15.94
N ARG A 176 6.03 -18.60 15.23
CA ARG A 176 7.39 -18.34 15.73
C ARG A 176 7.43 -17.41 16.95
N LYS A 177 6.37 -16.63 17.16
CA LYS A 177 6.21 -15.75 18.32
C LYS A 177 5.20 -16.29 19.33
N GLU A 178 4.66 -17.49 19.10
CA GLU A 178 3.64 -18.11 19.95
C GLU A 178 2.39 -17.20 20.11
N VAL A 179 2.05 -16.44 19.07
CA VAL A 179 0.89 -15.54 19.03
C VAL A 179 -0.25 -16.20 18.26
N SER A 180 -1.44 -16.26 18.85
CA SER A 180 -2.68 -16.67 18.20
C SER A 180 -3.42 -15.50 17.57
N ILE A 181 -4.33 -15.81 16.65
CA ILE A 181 -5.21 -14.79 16.05
C ILE A 181 -6.17 -14.23 17.10
N GLU A 182 -6.59 -15.05 18.06
CA GLU A 182 -7.46 -14.66 19.17
C GLU A 182 -6.78 -13.66 20.10
N GLN A 183 -5.48 -13.82 20.37
CA GLN A 183 -4.69 -12.83 21.11
C GLN A 183 -4.67 -11.48 20.39
N LEU A 184 -4.45 -11.48 19.07
CA LEU A 184 -4.50 -10.25 18.27
C LEU A 184 -5.90 -9.62 18.27
N ARG A 185 -6.96 -10.43 18.18
CA ARG A 185 -8.35 -9.95 18.23
C ARG A 185 -8.77 -9.41 19.60
N ALA A 186 -8.21 -9.95 20.68
CA ALA A 186 -8.48 -9.48 22.04
C ALA A 186 -8.01 -8.03 22.28
N GLY A 187 -7.12 -7.50 21.43
CA GLY A 187 -6.74 -6.10 21.42
C GLY A 187 -6.04 -5.61 22.68
N SER A 188 -5.31 -6.50 23.34
CA SER A 188 -4.48 -6.21 24.50
C SER A 188 -3.11 -6.87 24.31
N PRO A 189 -2.15 -6.18 23.67
CA PRO A 189 -0.89 -6.80 23.26
C PRO A 189 0.00 -7.11 24.46
N ASP A 190 0.22 -8.41 24.68
CA ASP A 190 1.24 -8.95 25.58
C ASP A 190 2.64 -8.86 24.95
N GLU A 191 3.65 -9.31 25.68
CA GLU A 191 5.05 -9.27 25.24
C GLU A 191 5.28 -10.02 23.91
N ALA A 192 4.57 -11.13 23.68
CA ALA A 192 4.69 -11.93 22.46
C ALA A 192 4.14 -11.18 21.25
N VAL A 193 2.97 -10.53 21.40
CA VAL A 193 2.39 -9.67 20.36
C VAL A 193 3.29 -8.47 20.10
N ARG A 194 3.81 -7.80 21.13
CA ARG A 194 4.75 -6.68 20.97
C ARG A 194 6.02 -7.10 20.23
N ALA A 195 6.59 -8.25 20.57
CA ALA A 195 7.77 -8.79 19.90
C ALA A 195 7.51 -9.19 18.44
N LEU A 196 6.28 -9.62 18.10
CA LEU A 196 5.85 -9.84 16.72
C LEU A 196 5.80 -8.51 15.96
N LEU A 197 5.07 -7.52 16.47
CA LEU A 197 4.89 -6.22 15.82
C LEU A 197 6.20 -5.43 15.69
N TRP A 198 7.10 -5.53 16.68
CA TRP A 198 8.46 -4.99 16.61
C TRP A 198 9.24 -5.60 15.42
N LYS A 199 9.17 -6.93 15.25
CA LYS A 199 9.87 -7.60 14.14
C LYS A 199 9.34 -7.13 12.78
N GLU A 200 8.03 -6.94 12.66
CA GLU A 200 7.42 -6.39 11.44
C GLU A 200 7.81 -4.93 11.20
N SER A 201 7.89 -4.11 12.26
CA SER A 201 8.34 -2.72 12.14
C SER A 201 9.78 -2.63 11.61
N VAL A 202 10.68 -3.51 12.08
CA VAL A 202 12.06 -3.62 11.59
C VAL A 202 12.08 -3.94 10.09
N ARG A 203 11.31 -4.95 9.65
CA ARG A 203 11.23 -5.31 8.23
C ARG A 203 10.72 -4.18 7.34
N ILE A 204 9.74 -3.43 7.83
CA ILE A 204 9.22 -2.26 7.14
C ILE A 204 10.32 -1.19 7.03
N ARG A 205 11.05 -0.90 8.12
CA ARG A 205 12.17 0.06 8.11
C ARG A 205 13.23 -0.35 7.08
N ASP A 206 13.59 -1.63 7.03
CA ASP A 206 14.57 -2.15 6.08
C ASP A 206 14.10 -1.98 4.62
N ALA A 207 12.84 -2.33 4.33
CA ALA A 207 12.26 -2.16 2.99
C ALA A 207 12.22 -0.68 2.56
N LEU A 208 11.82 0.22 3.47
CA LEU A 208 11.83 1.67 3.22
C LEU A 208 13.25 2.22 3.02
N ALA A 209 14.24 1.69 3.76
CA ALA A 209 15.64 2.10 3.64
C ALA A 209 16.24 1.67 2.30
N GLN A 210 15.92 0.46 1.83
CA GLN A 210 16.34 -0.02 0.50
C GLN A 210 15.79 0.86 -0.63
N GLY A 211 14.59 1.43 -0.48
CA GLY A 211 14.02 2.36 -1.46
C GLY A 211 14.65 3.76 -1.50
N ARG A 212 15.46 4.14 -0.49
CA ARG A 212 16.03 5.49 -0.34
C ARG A 212 16.80 6.01 -1.57
N PRO A 213 17.62 5.21 -2.29
CA PRO A 213 18.37 5.67 -3.46
C PRO A 213 17.49 6.31 -4.54
N LEU A 214 16.21 5.91 -4.67
CA LEU A 214 15.27 6.46 -5.65
C LEU A 214 15.11 7.98 -5.59
N ILE A 215 15.23 8.56 -4.40
CA ILE A 215 15.06 10.00 -4.17
C ILE A 215 16.03 10.81 -5.06
N GLY A 216 17.24 10.30 -5.29
CA GLY A 216 18.25 10.96 -6.13
C GLY A 216 17.85 11.03 -7.60
N HIS A 217 17.11 10.04 -8.09
CA HIS A 217 16.80 9.85 -9.51
C HIS A 217 15.44 10.43 -9.95
N LEU A 218 14.67 10.97 -9.02
CA LEU A 218 13.37 11.59 -9.30
C LEU A 218 13.50 13.08 -9.67
N SER A 219 12.57 13.55 -10.49
CA SER A 219 12.35 14.99 -10.70
C SER A 219 12.10 15.70 -9.37
N LEU A 220 12.36 17.01 -9.29
CA LEU A 220 12.21 17.77 -8.02
C LEU A 220 10.83 17.56 -7.39
N ARG A 221 9.74 17.61 -8.17
CA ARG A 221 8.37 17.39 -7.69
C ARG A 221 8.20 16.00 -7.07
N HIS A 222 8.56 14.94 -7.80
CA HIS A 222 8.39 13.57 -7.32
C HIS A 222 9.35 13.24 -6.16
N ARG A 223 10.55 13.83 -6.17
CA ARG A 223 11.51 13.74 -5.06
C ARG A 223 10.93 14.29 -3.77
N PHE A 224 10.30 15.47 -3.80
CA PHE A 224 9.66 16.05 -2.62
C PHE A 224 8.46 15.22 -2.17
N ALA A 225 7.64 14.75 -3.11
CA ALA A 225 6.52 13.86 -2.81
C ALA A 225 7.01 12.58 -2.09
N LEU A 226 8.00 11.89 -2.67
CA LEU A 226 8.55 10.67 -2.09
C LEU A 226 9.13 10.93 -0.69
N LYS A 227 9.95 11.97 -0.53
CA LYS A 227 10.50 12.34 0.78
C LYS A 227 9.42 12.56 1.83
N ARG A 228 8.30 13.21 1.45
CA ARG A 228 7.18 13.44 2.37
C ARG A 228 6.57 12.13 2.86
N PHE A 229 6.27 11.20 1.95
CA PHE A 229 5.69 9.91 2.32
C PHE A 229 6.67 9.03 3.10
N TRP A 230 7.94 9.03 2.69
CA TRP A 230 8.98 8.27 3.36
C TRP A 230 9.23 8.74 4.80
N ILE A 231 9.34 10.05 5.02
CA ILE A 231 9.47 10.62 6.37
C ILE A 231 8.22 10.33 7.20
N GLY A 232 7.02 10.49 6.62
CA GLY A 232 5.76 10.15 7.29
C GLY A 232 5.73 8.69 7.74
N ALA A 233 6.21 7.78 6.90
CA ALA A 233 6.32 6.36 7.23
C ALA A 233 7.26 6.09 8.41
N LEU A 234 8.43 6.73 8.44
CA LEU A 234 9.38 6.61 9.56
C LEU A 234 8.80 7.18 10.85
N VAL A 235 8.08 8.30 10.79
CA VAL A 235 7.42 8.90 11.96
C VAL A 235 6.38 7.96 12.55
N LEU A 236 5.58 7.27 11.74
CA LEU A 236 4.59 6.30 12.21
C LEU A 236 5.25 5.10 12.87
N LEU A 237 6.38 4.63 12.32
CA LEU A 237 7.14 3.54 12.94
C LEU A 237 7.74 3.98 14.28
N ASP A 238 8.24 5.22 14.38
CA ASP A 238 8.72 5.75 15.66
C ASP A 238 7.59 5.96 16.67
N GLU A 239 6.38 6.29 16.21
CA GLU A 239 5.19 6.40 17.06
C GLU A 239 4.71 5.02 17.53
N LEU A 240 4.75 4.03 16.65
CA LEU A 240 4.49 2.63 17.00
C LEU A 240 5.43 2.16 18.11
N ASP A 241 6.72 2.46 18.00
CA ASP A 241 7.72 2.13 19.02
C ASP A 241 7.40 2.84 20.36
N ARG A 242 7.03 4.14 20.33
CA ARG A 242 6.63 4.90 21.52
C ARG A 242 5.33 4.40 22.17
N HIS A 243 4.44 3.83 21.37
CA HIS A 243 3.20 3.22 21.85
C HIS A 243 3.42 1.80 22.35
N GLU A 244 4.67 1.33 22.43
CA GLU A 244 5.01 -0.05 22.80
C GLU A 244 4.24 -1.06 21.95
N TYR A 245 4.04 -0.75 20.66
CA TYR A 245 3.28 -1.57 19.72
C TYR A 245 1.79 -1.77 20.06
N ASP A 246 1.21 -0.91 20.90
CA ASP A 246 -0.22 -0.94 21.20
C ASP A 246 -1.07 -0.22 20.13
N LEU A 247 -1.44 -0.96 19.08
CA LEU A 247 -2.26 -0.49 17.98
C LEU A 247 -3.76 -0.38 18.31
N TRP A 248 -4.22 -0.99 19.40
CA TRP A 248 -5.65 -1.08 19.71
C TRP A 248 -6.10 0.06 20.62
N ARG A 249 -5.33 0.31 21.70
CA ARG A 249 -5.65 1.40 22.64
C ARG A 249 -5.06 2.73 22.19
N ARG A 250 -4.01 2.70 21.38
CA ARG A 250 -3.33 3.88 20.83
C ARG A 250 -3.21 3.76 19.31
N PRO A 251 -4.35 3.77 18.60
CA PRO A 251 -4.34 3.65 17.14
C PRO A 251 -3.44 4.73 16.55
N LEU A 252 -2.63 4.33 15.59
CA LEU A 252 -1.81 5.27 14.84
C LEU A 252 -2.73 6.07 13.93
N ASP A 253 -2.87 7.35 14.22
CA ASP A 253 -3.63 8.23 13.35
C ASP A 253 -2.75 8.74 12.22
N LEU A 254 -3.27 8.58 11.01
CA LEU A 254 -2.69 9.11 9.78
C LEU A 254 -3.29 10.43 9.36
N SER A 255 -4.19 10.98 10.19
CA SER A 255 -4.73 12.30 9.97
C SER A 255 -3.56 13.26 9.76
N LEU A 256 -3.84 14.35 9.08
CA LEU A 256 -2.87 15.30 8.54
C LEU A 256 -1.94 15.96 9.58
N VAL A 257 -1.88 15.47 10.82
CA VAL A 257 -1.45 16.10 12.06
C VAL A 257 0.04 15.98 12.35
N ARG A 258 0.81 15.35 11.46
CA ARG A 258 2.19 15.83 11.20
C ARG A 258 2.49 16.18 9.76
N ARG A 259 1.50 16.39 8.87
CA ARG A 259 1.77 16.86 7.50
C ARG A 259 2.50 18.22 7.43
N ALA A 260 2.61 18.99 8.53
CA ALA A 260 3.20 20.34 8.54
C ALA A 260 4.35 20.58 9.56
N GLN A 261 4.43 19.85 10.69
CA GLN A 261 5.39 20.20 11.76
C GLN A 261 6.86 19.92 11.38
N VAL A 262 7.11 18.90 10.56
CA VAL A 262 8.43 18.62 9.99
C VAL A 262 8.82 19.64 8.88
N TYR A 263 7.83 20.31 8.28
CA TYR A 263 8.08 21.39 7.31
C TYR A 263 8.57 22.68 8.00
N LEU A 264 8.09 22.97 9.23
CA LEU A 264 8.48 24.18 9.97
C LEU A 264 9.93 24.13 10.49
N GLN A 265 10.43 22.95 10.89
CA GLN A 265 11.82 22.80 11.36
C GLN A 265 12.85 22.82 10.21
N THR A 266 12.45 22.44 9.00
CA THR A 266 13.35 22.48 7.83
C THR A 266 13.45 23.88 7.20
N PHE A 267 12.45 24.75 7.42
CA PHE A 267 12.45 26.14 6.93
C PHE A 267 13.09 27.14 7.90
N LEU A 268 13.01 26.94 9.22
CA LEU A 268 13.62 27.83 10.21
C LEU A 268 15.11 27.54 10.48
N GLY A 269 15.59 26.33 10.18
CA GLY A 269 16.99 25.92 10.38
C GLY A 269 18.01 26.51 9.39
N ARG A 270 17.60 27.39 8.47
CA ARG A 270 18.50 28.08 7.51
C ARG A 270 18.42 29.61 7.59
N ALA A 271 17.66 30.18 8.52
CA ALA A 271 17.56 31.62 8.73
C ALA A 271 18.34 32.14 9.95
N ALA A 272 18.96 31.26 10.74
CA ALA A 272 19.76 31.61 11.92
C ALA A 272 21.23 31.20 11.74
N SER A 273 21.87 31.78 10.72
CA SER A 273 23.33 31.87 10.62
C SER A 273 23.65 32.98 9.61
N ARG A 274 23.57 34.22 10.10
CA ARG A 274 24.47 35.30 9.68
C ARG A 274 25.66 35.28 10.63
#